data_AF-A0A535ZPT6-F1
#
_entry.id   AF-A0A535ZPT6-F1
#
_cell.length_a   1.000
_cell.length_b   1.000
_cell.length_c   1.000
_cell.angle_alpha   90.00
_cell.angle_beta   90.00
_cell.angle_gamma   90.00
#
_symmetry.space_group_name_H-M   'P 1'
#
loop_
_entity.id
_entity.type
_entity.pdbx_description
1 polymer ?
#
loop_
_entity_poly.entity_id
_entity_poly.type
_entity_poly.pdbx_seq_one_letter_code
_entity_poly.pdbx_strand_id
1 'polypeptide(L)'
;MAAEYAADNDDGAYNAYYERPATIALLGDVAGKDVLEVGAGAGPLTEYLVEHGARVTASDVSAEMVKLAQARVGDRATFVVANIEEPLSFKDGSFDMVVASLVMHYVRDWEPVLREFRRVLRPKGAVVFSTHHPTMDWELSPADYFETKQITETWKKGSGKYQVTFWRRPLTAMTHAIAAAGFVIEQLVEPEPLLELHARSPRDYAILATKPRFLFFRLRPT
;
A
#
# COMPACT_ATOMS: atom_id res chain seq x y z
N MET A 1 11.96 -2.13 16.84
CA MET A 1 11.23 -1.21 15.93
C MET A 1 10.42 -1.98 14.91
N ALA A 2 11.02 -2.81 14.03
CA ALA A 2 10.23 -3.53 13.03
C ALA A 2 9.27 -4.57 13.63
N ALA A 3 9.67 -5.30 14.68
CA ALA A 3 8.80 -6.29 15.33
C ALA A 3 7.55 -5.68 16.02
N GLU A 4 7.68 -4.53 16.68
CA GLU A 4 6.54 -3.81 17.29
C GLU A 4 5.63 -3.19 16.21
N TYR A 5 6.24 -2.66 15.14
CA TYR A 5 5.50 -2.16 13.97
C TYR A 5 4.74 -3.29 13.25
N ALA A 6 5.34 -4.48 13.17
CA ALA A 6 4.74 -5.69 12.60
C ALA A 6 3.54 -6.18 13.42
N ALA A 7 3.70 -6.29 14.74
CA ALA A 7 2.64 -6.75 15.64
C ALA A 7 1.42 -5.82 15.63
N ASP A 8 1.64 -4.50 15.56
CA ASP A 8 0.56 -3.52 15.40
C ASP A 8 -0.13 -3.63 14.04
N ASN A 9 0.61 -3.94 12.97
CA ASN A 9 0.05 -4.08 11.63
C ASN A 9 -0.90 -5.29 11.53
N ASP A 10 -0.58 -6.41 12.18
CA ASP A 10 -1.37 -7.65 12.06
C ASP A 10 -2.83 -7.46 12.47
N ASP A 11 -3.04 -6.67 13.52
CA ASP A 11 -4.28 -6.61 14.29
C ASP A 11 -4.80 -5.19 14.53
N GLY A 12 -4.07 -4.18 14.06
CA GLY A 12 -4.41 -2.77 14.24
C GLY A 12 -5.65 -2.36 13.46
N ALA A 13 -6.46 -1.48 14.06
CA ALA A 13 -7.72 -1.01 13.48
C ALA A 13 -7.58 -0.49 12.03
N TYR A 14 -6.51 0.27 11.76
CA TYR A 14 -6.28 0.90 10.46
C TYR A 14 -5.81 -0.10 9.40
N ASN A 15 -5.03 -1.11 9.78
CA ASN A 15 -4.46 -2.06 8.83
C ASN A 15 -5.35 -3.28 8.65
N ALA A 16 -5.72 -3.96 9.73
CA ALA A 16 -6.41 -5.24 9.68
C ALA A 16 -7.90 -5.13 9.32
N TYR A 17 -8.54 -4.00 9.66
CA TYR A 17 -10.00 -3.83 9.54
C TYR A 17 -10.43 -2.70 8.61
N TYR A 18 -9.49 -2.04 7.95
CA TYR A 18 -9.79 -0.89 7.10
C TYR A 18 -8.98 -0.96 5.81
N GLU A 19 -7.66 -0.96 5.91
CA GLU A 19 -6.80 -0.94 4.74
C GLU A 19 -6.70 -2.28 4.02
N ARG A 20 -6.24 -3.33 4.70
CA ARG A 20 -5.99 -4.63 4.10
C ARG A 20 -7.25 -5.24 3.48
N PRO A 21 -8.43 -5.20 4.12
CA PRO A 21 -9.67 -5.69 3.51
C PRO A 21 -10.04 -4.95 2.22
N ALA A 22 -9.86 -3.62 2.18
CA ALA A 22 -10.14 -2.82 0.99
C ALA A 22 -9.16 -3.13 -0.16
N THR A 23 -7.86 -3.27 0.14
CA THR A 23 -6.85 -3.71 -0.82
C THR A 23 -7.19 -5.10 -1.37
N ILE A 24 -7.53 -6.06 -0.51
CA ILE A 24 -7.94 -7.42 -0.90
C ILE A 24 -9.18 -7.39 -1.81
N ALA A 25 -10.21 -6.64 -1.44
CA ALA A 25 -11.43 -6.53 -2.23
C ALA A 25 -11.15 -5.97 -3.64
N LEU A 26 -10.25 -4.98 -3.75
CA LEU A 26 -9.82 -4.42 -5.02
C LEU A 26 -8.94 -5.35 -5.85
N LEU A 27 -8.18 -6.25 -5.24
CA LEU A 27 -7.38 -7.23 -5.96
C LEU A 27 -8.28 -8.24 -6.69
N GLY A 28 -9.36 -8.68 -6.04
CA GLY A 28 -10.25 -9.72 -6.54
C GLY A 28 -9.61 -11.10 -6.48
N ASP A 29 -9.97 -12.00 -7.40
CA ASP A 29 -9.38 -13.34 -7.48
C ASP A 29 -7.88 -13.26 -7.85
N VAL A 30 -7.02 -13.82 -7.01
CA VAL A 30 -5.56 -13.85 -7.18
C VAL A 30 -5.02 -15.26 -7.47
N ALA A 31 -5.90 -16.28 -7.51
CA ALA A 31 -5.49 -17.66 -7.66
C ALA A 31 -4.72 -17.87 -8.98
N GLY A 32 -3.52 -18.46 -8.86
CA GLY A 32 -2.65 -18.74 -10.00
C GLY A 32 -2.04 -17.52 -10.69
N LYS A 33 -2.17 -16.30 -10.13
CA LYS A 33 -1.56 -15.09 -10.68
C LYS A 33 -0.15 -14.86 -10.16
N ASP A 34 0.72 -14.28 -10.99
CA ASP A 34 1.99 -13.73 -10.56
C ASP A 34 1.76 -12.32 -9.98
N VAL A 35 2.00 -12.16 -8.68
CA VAL A 35 1.76 -10.90 -7.96
C VAL A 35 3.08 -10.34 -7.44
N LEU A 36 3.37 -9.09 -7.80
CA LEU A 36 4.42 -8.30 -7.17
C LEU A 36 3.82 -7.48 -6.04
N GLU A 37 4.20 -7.75 -4.80
CA GLU A 37 3.90 -6.89 -3.66
C GLU A 37 5.10 -5.96 -3.39
N VAL A 38 4.83 -4.67 -3.37
CA VAL A 38 5.81 -3.61 -3.10
C VAL A 38 5.51 -2.99 -1.75
N GLY A 39 6.51 -2.92 -0.89
CA GLY A 39 6.38 -2.52 0.52
C GLY A 39 5.63 -3.57 1.35
N ALA A 40 6.06 -4.82 1.29
CA ALA A 40 5.41 -5.95 1.95
C ALA A 40 5.43 -5.88 3.49
N GLY A 41 6.30 -5.04 4.07
CA GLY A 41 6.49 -4.95 5.51
C GLY A 41 6.78 -6.33 6.11
N ALA A 42 6.05 -6.69 7.17
CA ALA A 42 6.21 -7.98 7.85
C ALA A 42 5.42 -9.14 7.21
N GLY A 43 4.82 -8.93 6.03
CA GLY A 43 4.17 -9.97 5.23
C GLY A 43 2.71 -10.37 5.52
N PRO A 44 1.84 -9.64 6.25
CA PRO A 44 0.44 -10.06 6.42
C PRO A 44 -0.35 -10.12 5.10
N LEU A 45 -0.14 -9.17 4.19
CA LEU A 45 -0.76 -9.21 2.87
C LEU A 45 -0.12 -10.30 2.00
N THR A 46 1.21 -10.46 2.06
CA THR A 46 1.93 -11.57 1.40
C THR A 46 1.35 -12.93 1.80
N GLU A 47 1.13 -13.15 3.10
CA GLU A 47 0.55 -14.37 3.65
C GLU A 47 -0.85 -14.63 3.09
N TYR A 48 -1.72 -13.61 3.12
CA TYR A 48 -3.04 -13.70 2.50
C TYR A 48 -2.95 -14.11 1.02
N LEU A 49 -2.09 -13.44 0.25
CA LEU A 49 -1.95 -13.69 -1.19
C LEU A 49 -1.53 -15.14 -1.48
N VAL A 50 -0.54 -15.67 -0.77
CA VAL A 50 -0.09 -17.06 -0.98
C VAL A 50 -1.15 -18.07 -0.55
N GLU A 51 -1.90 -17.80 0.53
CA GLU A 51 -2.98 -18.67 1.00
C GLU A 51 -4.15 -18.73 -0.01
N HIS A 52 -4.31 -17.67 -0.80
CA HIS A 52 -5.31 -17.58 -1.88
C HIS A 52 -4.74 -17.99 -3.24
N GLY A 53 -3.60 -18.67 -3.26
CA GLY A 53 -3.05 -19.34 -4.44
C GLY A 53 -2.27 -18.44 -5.41
N ALA A 54 -1.90 -17.22 -5.01
CA ALA A 54 -1.02 -16.37 -5.81
C ALA A 54 0.44 -16.85 -5.75
N ARG A 55 1.19 -16.62 -6.83
CA ARG A 55 2.66 -16.73 -6.85
C ARG A 55 3.25 -15.36 -6.54
N VAL A 56 3.70 -15.17 -5.30
CA VAL A 56 4.04 -13.85 -4.80
C VAL A 56 5.55 -13.59 -4.87
N THR A 57 5.92 -12.44 -5.42
CA THR A 57 7.22 -11.80 -5.17
C THR A 57 6.96 -10.59 -4.28
N ALA A 58 7.47 -10.63 -3.05
CA ALA A 58 7.32 -9.57 -2.06
C ALA A 58 8.62 -8.77 -1.95
N SER A 59 8.50 -7.45 -1.98
CA SER A 59 9.63 -6.54 -1.85
C SER A 59 9.42 -5.50 -0.77
N ASP A 60 10.49 -5.13 -0.10
CA ASP A 60 10.52 -4.00 0.84
C ASP A 60 11.90 -3.35 0.81
N VAL A 61 11.98 -2.06 1.11
CA VAL A 61 13.27 -1.35 1.21
C VAL A 61 14.04 -1.78 2.47
N SER A 62 13.33 -2.25 3.49
CA SER A 62 13.91 -2.72 4.74
C SER A 62 14.25 -4.20 4.69
N ALA A 63 15.56 -4.51 4.76
CA ALA A 63 16.04 -5.88 4.91
C ALA A 63 15.54 -6.55 6.20
N GLU A 64 15.21 -5.78 7.25
CA GLU A 64 14.62 -6.32 8.48
C GLU A 64 13.17 -6.77 8.24
N MET A 65 12.37 -5.97 7.53
CA MET A 65 10.99 -6.31 7.16
C MET A 65 10.95 -7.54 6.26
N VAL A 66 11.81 -7.60 5.25
CA VAL A 66 11.96 -8.77 4.38
C VAL A 66 12.26 -10.04 5.19
N LYS A 67 13.14 -9.98 6.20
CA LYS A 67 13.40 -11.13 7.08
C LYS A 67 12.18 -11.54 7.88
N LEU A 68 11.39 -10.59 8.40
CA LEU A 68 10.16 -10.88 9.14
C LEU A 68 9.09 -11.51 8.24
N ALA A 69 8.89 -10.98 7.03
CA ALA A 69 7.96 -11.53 6.05
C ALA A 69 8.37 -12.94 5.61
N GLN A 70 9.67 -13.16 5.38
CA GLN A 70 10.20 -14.48 5.06
C GLN A 70 10.00 -15.47 6.22
N ALA A 71 10.22 -15.05 7.47
CA ALA A 71 9.97 -15.89 8.63
C ALA A 71 8.50 -16.29 8.78
N ARG A 72 7.57 -15.40 8.40
CA ARG A 72 6.11 -15.66 8.42
C ARG A 72 5.68 -16.63 7.30
N VAL A 73 6.08 -16.33 6.08
CA VAL A 73 5.53 -16.99 4.89
C VAL A 73 6.35 -18.22 4.47
N GLY A 74 7.64 -18.25 4.80
CA GLY A 74 8.58 -19.29 4.37
C GLY A 74 8.81 -19.28 2.86
N ASP A 75 9.07 -20.45 2.29
CA ASP A 75 9.41 -20.62 0.87
C ASP A 75 8.19 -20.52 -0.08
N ARG A 76 7.02 -20.10 0.43
CA ARG A 76 5.79 -19.91 -0.35
C ARG A 76 5.80 -18.64 -1.21
N ALA A 77 6.75 -17.72 -0.98
CA ALA A 77 6.94 -16.49 -1.74
C ALA A 77 8.42 -16.20 -1.98
N THR A 78 8.71 -15.39 -3.01
CA THR A 78 10.05 -14.85 -3.26
C THR A 78 10.20 -13.51 -2.55
N PHE A 79 11.29 -13.29 -1.83
CA PHE A 79 11.55 -12.04 -1.10
C PHE A 79 12.72 -11.26 -1.69
N VAL A 80 12.55 -9.96 -1.86
CA VAL A 80 13.57 -9.07 -2.45
C VAL A 80 13.69 -7.79 -1.63
N VAL A 81 14.91 -7.39 -1.29
CA VAL A 81 15.17 -6.05 -0.78
C VAL A 81 15.28 -5.10 -1.97
N ALA A 82 14.36 -4.15 -2.10
CA ALA A 82 14.33 -3.22 -3.23
C ALA A 82 13.79 -1.84 -2.81
N ASN A 83 14.40 -0.80 -3.36
CA ASN A 83 13.86 0.55 -3.31
C ASN A 83 12.91 0.76 -4.50
N ILE A 84 11.65 1.10 -4.23
CA ILE A 84 10.63 1.35 -5.26
C ILE A 84 10.98 2.55 -6.16
N GLU A 85 11.77 3.50 -5.67
CA GLU A 85 12.22 4.67 -6.45
C GLU A 85 13.39 4.35 -7.40
N GLU A 86 13.90 3.11 -7.37
CA GLU A 86 14.93 2.60 -8.26
C GLU A 86 14.36 1.57 -9.26
N PRO A 87 14.97 1.39 -10.44
CA PRO A 87 14.56 0.35 -11.38
C PRO A 87 14.57 -1.03 -10.73
N LEU A 88 13.46 -1.76 -10.84
CA LEU A 88 13.33 -3.09 -10.30
C LEU A 88 14.00 -4.10 -11.24
N SER A 89 14.76 -5.03 -10.67
CA SER A 89 15.47 -6.09 -11.42
C SER A 89 14.55 -7.21 -11.93
N PHE A 90 13.34 -6.87 -12.39
CA PHE A 90 12.37 -7.78 -13.00
C PHE A 90 12.31 -7.58 -14.51
N LYS A 91 11.95 -8.63 -15.25
CA LYS A 91 11.72 -8.54 -16.69
C LYS A 91 10.41 -7.84 -16.99
N ASP A 92 10.30 -7.25 -18.17
CA ASP A 92 9.06 -6.68 -18.66
C ASP A 92 7.94 -7.74 -18.69
N GLY A 93 6.71 -7.36 -18.35
CA GLY A 93 5.56 -8.27 -18.40
C GLY A 93 5.67 -9.51 -17.52
N SER A 94 6.39 -9.43 -16.39
CA SER A 94 6.58 -10.56 -15.47
C SER A 94 5.38 -10.83 -14.57
N PHE A 95 4.53 -9.84 -14.30
CA PHE A 95 3.46 -9.95 -13.31
C PHE A 95 2.07 -9.72 -13.90
N ASP A 96 1.08 -10.46 -13.40
CA ASP A 96 -0.34 -10.21 -13.67
C ASP A 96 -0.85 -9.04 -12.84
N MET A 97 -0.30 -8.85 -11.63
CA MET A 97 -0.71 -7.80 -10.72
C MET A 97 0.47 -7.20 -9.97
N VAL A 98 0.41 -5.90 -9.74
CA VAL A 98 1.29 -5.19 -8.79
C VAL A 98 0.40 -4.66 -7.67
N VAL A 99 0.80 -4.87 -6.42
CA VAL A 99 0.13 -4.32 -5.24
C VAL A 99 1.10 -3.49 -4.39
N ALA A 100 0.69 -2.29 -3.98
CA ALA A 100 1.47 -1.42 -3.11
C ALA A 100 0.58 -0.84 -2.00
N SER A 101 0.53 -1.54 -0.87
CA SER A 101 -0.30 -1.19 0.28
C SER A 101 0.39 -0.14 1.15
N LEU A 102 -0.18 1.08 1.25
CA LEU A 102 0.34 2.18 2.07
C LEU A 102 1.81 2.51 1.80
N VAL A 103 2.21 2.52 0.52
CA VAL A 103 3.60 2.83 0.12
C VAL A 103 3.70 4.18 -0.57
N MET A 104 2.74 4.51 -1.43
CA MET A 104 2.92 5.59 -2.40
C MET A 104 3.09 6.97 -1.75
N HIS A 105 2.57 7.20 -0.54
CA HIS A 105 2.79 8.47 0.17
C HIS A 105 4.24 8.70 0.62
N TYR A 106 5.10 7.67 0.64
CA TYR A 106 6.53 7.84 0.91
C TYR A 106 7.32 8.32 -0.32
N VAL A 107 6.81 8.07 -1.52
CA VAL A 107 7.46 8.40 -2.80
C VAL A 107 7.14 9.84 -3.18
N ARG A 108 8.14 10.66 -3.50
CA ARG A 108 7.87 12.03 -3.96
C ARG A 108 7.22 12.03 -5.34
N ASP A 109 7.91 11.48 -6.33
CA ASP A 109 7.53 11.50 -7.73
C ASP A 109 6.93 10.16 -8.15
N TRP A 110 5.61 10.11 -8.32
CA TRP A 110 4.90 8.86 -8.62
C TRP A 110 5.07 8.38 -10.05
N GLU A 111 5.28 9.28 -11.00
CA GLU A 111 5.29 8.93 -12.43
C GLU A 111 6.39 7.89 -12.78
N PRO A 112 7.66 8.03 -12.35
CA PRO A 112 8.68 7.00 -12.61
C PRO A 112 8.33 5.64 -12.01
N VAL A 113 7.83 5.63 -10.77
CA VAL A 113 7.41 4.40 -10.07
C VAL A 113 6.25 3.72 -10.78
N LEU A 114 5.22 4.48 -11.17
CA LEU A 114 4.08 3.94 -11.89
C LEU A 114 4.50 3.45 -13.29
N ARG A 115 5.41 4.12 -13.98
CA ARG A 115 5.98 3.62 -15.25
C ARG A 115 6.72 2.31 -15.06
N GLU A 116 7.45 2.15 -13.97
CA GLU A 116 8.12 0.90 -13.63
C GLU A 116 7.12 -0.22 -13.34
N PHE A 117 6.04 0.09 -12.61
CA PHE A 117 4.93 -0.85 -12.43
C PHE A 117 4.32 -1.26 -13.78
N ARG A 118 4.11 -0.31 -14.69
CA ARG A 118 3.61 -0.59 -16.04
C ARG A 118 4.55 -1.51 -16.82
N ARG A 119 5.87 -1.28 -16.73
CA ARG A 119 6.88 -2.08 -17.42
C ARG A 119 6.83 -3.55 -17.00
N VAL A 120 6.78 -3.81 -15.70
CA VAL A 120 6.78 -5.18 -15.16
C VAL A 120 5.42 -5.88 -15.27
N LEU A 121 4.36 -5.12 -15.55
CA LEU A 121 3.00 -5.62 -15.68
C LEU A 121 2.72 -6.19 -17.07
N ARG A 122 2.00 -7.31 -17.13
CA ARG A 122 1.49 -7.88 -18.39
C ARG A 122 0.42 -6.96 -19.02
N PRO A 123 0.18 -7.02 -20.34
CA PRO A 123 -0.77 -6.13 -21.01
C PRO A 123 -2.20 -6.11 -20.45
N LYS A 124 -2.65 -7.21 -19.81
CA LYS A 124 -3.99 -7.31 -19.18
C LYS A 124 -3.94 -7.25 -17.65
N GLY A 125 -2.80 -6.89 -17.08
CA GLY A 125 -2.62 -6.84 -15.65
C GLY A 125 -3.34 -5.67 -15.00
N ALA A 126 -3.18 -5.55 -13.68
CA ALA A 126 -3.67 -4.41 -12.92
C ALA A 126 -2.66 -3.97 -11.84
N VAL A 127 -2.68 -2.69 -11.50
CA VAL A 127 -2.03 -2.19 -10.29
C VAL A 127 -3.10 -1.89 -9.26
N VAL A 128 -2.92 -2.34 -8.03
CA VAL A 128 -3.73 -1.93 -6.88
C VAL A 128 -2.81 -1.25 -5.87
N PHE A 129 -3.13 -0.03 -5.45
CA PHE A 129 -2.36 0.59 -4.38
C PHE A 129 -3.25 1.41 -3.47
N SER A 130 -2.80 1.55 -2.22
CA SER A 130 -3.42 2.41 -1.23
C SER A 130 -2.42 3.47 -0.77
N THR A 131 -2.94 4.63 -0.40
CA THR A 131 -2.15 5.75 0.10
C THR A 131 -2.93 6.51 1.17
N HIS A 132 -2.27 7.43 1.87
CA HIS A 132 -2.98 8.41 2.69
C HIS A 132 -3.97 9.22 1.86
N HIS A 133 -5.14 9.46 2.44
CA HIS A 133 -6.16 10.30 1.83
C HIS A 133 -5.71 11.77 1.90
N PRO A 134 -5.88 12.57 0.81
CA PRO A 134 -5.47 13.98 0.81
C PRO A 134 -6.08 14.80 1.97
N THR A 135 -7.30 14.49 2.39
CA THR A 135 -7.94 15.19 3.51
C THR A 135 -7.28 14.86 4.85
N MET A 136 -6.90 13.60 5.11
CA MET A 136 -6.19 13.21 6.33
C MET A 136 -4.86 13.96 6.44
N ASP A 137 -4.06 13.95 5.38
CA ASP A 137 -2.77 14.62 5.38
C ASP A 137 -2.91 16.14 5.47
N TRP A 138 -3.98 16.70 4.90
CA TRP A 138 -4.29 18.12 5.01
C TRP A 138 -4.72 18.52 6.43
N GLU A 139 -5.55 17.69 7.11
CA GLU A 139 -5.91 17.88 8.51
C GLU A 139 -4.68 17.92 9.44
N LEU A 140 -3.66 17.09 9.14
CA LEU A 140 -2.43 17.00 9.93
C LEU A 140 -1.51 18.23 9.74
N SER A 141 -1.51 18.83 8.55
CA SER A 141 -0.68 20.00 8.26
C SER A 141 -1.45 21.06 7.44
N PRO A 142 -2.47 21.74 8.01
CA PRO A 142 -3.33 22.64 7.23
C PRO A 142 -2.51 23.75 6.57
N ALA A 143 -2.55 23.79 5.24
CA ALA A 143 -1.78 24.69 4.38
C ALA A 143 -2.42 24.72 2.98
N ASP A 144 -1.73 25.28 1.98
CA ASP A 144 -2.16 25.20 0.57
C ASP A 144 -2.39 23.75 0.14
N TYR A 145 -3.66 23.39 -0.09
CA TYR A 145 -4.06 22.03 -0.47
C TYR A 145 -3.38 21.57 -1.77
N PHE A 146 -3.11 22.48 -2.70
CA PHE A 146 -2.54 22.15 -3.99
C PHE A 146 -1.03 21.92 -3.96
N GLU A 147 -0.37 22.21 -2.83
CA GLU A 147 1.06 21.98 -2.64
C GLU A 147 1.35 20.50 -2.32
N THR A 148 2.23 19.88 -3.11
CA THR A 148 2.89 18.62 -2.74
C THR A 148 4.02 18.92 -1.77
N LYS A 149 3.89 18.46 -0.52
CA LYS A 149 4.79 18.84 0.57
C LYS A 149 5.17 17.64 1.43
N GLN A 150 6.44 17.58 1.82
CA GLN A 150 6.90 16.60 2.80
C GLN A 150 6.55 17.08 4.21
N ILE A 151 5.95 16.20 5.01
CA ILE A 151 5.63 16.44 6.41
C ILE A 151 6.15 15.27 7.26
N THR A 152 6.45 15.56 8.53
CA THR A 152 6.93 14.57 9.50
C THR A 152 6.00 14.57 10.70
N GLU A 153 5.41 13.42 10.99
CA GLU A 153 4.54 13.20 12.13
C GLU A 153 5.23 12.30 13.17
N THR A 154 4.91 12.48 14.44
CA THR A 154 5.35 11.57 15.50
C THR A 154 4.24 10.58 15.85
N TRP A 155 4.37 9.35 15.39
CA TRP A 155 3.42 8.29 15.68
C TRP A 155 3.78 7.57 16.97
N LYS A 156 2.78 7.30 17.79
CA LYS A 156 2.92 6.47 18.99
C LYS A 156 2.47 5.05 18.64
N LYS A 157 3.39 4.09 18.70
CA LYS A 157 3.07 2.65 18.57
C LYS A 157 3.68 1.91 19.76
N GLY A 158 2.85 1.15 20.50
CA GLY A 158 3.26 0.54 21.75
C GLY A 158 3.83 1.59 22.74
N SER A 159 5.02 1.33 23.27
CA SER A 159 5.76 2.26 24.15
C SER A 159 6.62 3.27 23.38
N GLY A 160 6.78 3.10 22.07
CA GLY A 160 7.67 3.89 21.23
C GLY A 160 7.03 5.12 20.60
N LYS A 161 7.88 6.10 20.27
CA LYS A 161 7.55 7.24 19.41
C LYS A 161 8.41 7.16 18.16
N TYR A 162 7.79 7.21 16.99
CA TYR A 162 8.46 7.06 15.70
C TYR A 162 8.17 8.30 14.86
N GLN A 163 9.23 8.89 14.30
CA GLN A 163 9.05 9.94 13.30
C GLN A 163 8.79 9.29 11.96
N VAL A 164 7.67 9.63 11.36
CA VAL A 164 7.26 9.12 10.05
C VAL A 164 7.14 10.31 9.12
N THR A 165 7.91 10.26 8.03
CA THR A 165 7.98 11.33 7.05
C THR A 165 7.33 10.85 5.76
N PHE A 166 6.40 11.64 5.24
CA PHE A 166 5.66 11.31 4.02
C PHE A 166 5.27 12.58 3.25
N TRP A 167 4.82 12.39 2.02
CA TRP A 167 4.45 13.47 1.10
C TRP A 167 2.93 13.58 0.99
N ARG A 168 2.39 14.65 1.55
CA ARG A 168 1.01 15.06 1.26
C ARG A 168 0.93 15.62 -0.16
N ARG A 169 -0.18 15.38 -0.85
CA ARG A 169 -0.42 15.88 -2.21
C ARG A 169 -1.91 16.00 -2.49
N PRO A 170 -2.32 16.93 -3.38
CA PRO A 170 -3.71 17.02 -3.82
C PRO A 170 -4.10 15.80 -4.66
N LEU A 171 -5.40 15.51 -4.71
CA LEU A 171 -5.95 14.44 -5.56
C LEU A 171 -5.54 14.64 -7.03
N THR A 172 -5.54 15.88 -7.53
CA THR A 172 -5.13 16.21 -8.90
C THR A 172 -3.69 15.77 -9.22
N ALA A 173 -2.76 15.90 -8.27
CA ALA A 173 -1.38 15.44 -8.48
C ALA A 173 -1.30 13.91 -8.56
N MET A 174 -2.11 13.19 -7.78
CA MET A 174 -2.23 11.73 -7.86
C MET A 174 -2.76 11.31 -9.23
N THR A 175 -3.89 11.87 -9.67
CA THR A 175 -4.53 11.50 -10.93
C THR A 175 -3.71 11.88 -12.16
N HIS A 176 -3.00 13.01 -12.11
CA HIS A 176 -2.08 13.41 -13.19
C HIS A 176 -0.91 12.44 -13.34
N ALA A 177 -0.28 12.03 -12.23
CA ALA A 177 0.82 11.06 -12.28
C ALA A 177 0.36 9.69 -12.82
N ILE A 178 -0.83 9.24 -12.43
CA ILE A 178 -1.46 8.02 -12.94
C ILE A 178 -1.65 8.09 -14.46
N ALA A 179 -2.24 9.19 -14.95
CA ALA A 179 -2.46 9.39 -16.38
C ALA A 179 -1.13 9.48 -17.16
N ALA A 180 -0.15 10.23 -16.65
CA ALA A 180 1.16 10.41 -17.29
C ALA A 180 2.00 9.11 -17.36
N ALA A 181 1.74 8.18 -16.44
CA ALA A 181 2.34 6.84 -16.46
C ALA A 181 1.62 5.86 -17.43
N GLY A 182 0.56 6.30 -18.11
CA GLY A 182 -0.19 5.47 -19.06
C GLY A 182 -1.14 4.51 -18.36
N PHE A 183 -1.84 4.96 -17.32
CA PHE A 183 -2.91 4.18 -16.69
C PHE A 183 -4.24 4.92 -16.77
N VAL A 184 -5.31 4.13 -16.82
CA VAL A 184 -6.65 4.57 -16.45
C VAL A 184 -6.99 4.10 -15.05
N ILE A 185 -7.75 4.91 -14.33
CA ILE A 185 -8.33 4.54 -13.03
C ILE A 185 -9.57 3.70 -13.34
N GLU A 186 -9.48 2.38 -13.11
CA GLU A 186 -10.61 1.47 -13.23
C GLU A 186 -11.54 1.63 -12.02
N GLN A 187 -10.97 1.79 -10.83
CA GLN A 187 -11.71 2.10 -9.60
C GLN A 187 -10.92 3.03 -8.69
N LEU A 188 -11.64 3.95 -8.05
CA LEU A 188 -11.19 4.80 -6.95
C LEU A 188 -12.07 4.50 -5.75
N VAL A 189 -11.50 4.09 -4.62
CA VAL A 189 -12.27 3.67 -3.45
C VAL A 189 -11.80 4.42 -2.20
N GLU A 190 -12.77 4.96 -1.47
CA GLU A 190 -12.65 5.43 -0.09
C GLU A 190 -13.46 4.42 0.75
N PRO A 191 -12.82 3.43 1.40
CA PRO A 191 -13.56 2.34 2.03
C PRO A 191 -14.17 2.78 3.35
N GLU A 192 -15.16 2.01 3.81
CA GLU A 192 -15.62 1.99 5.19
C GLU A 192 -14.86 0.92 5.99
N PRO A 193 -14.66 1.09 7.31
CA PRO A 193 -14.10 0.03 8.14
C PRO A 193 -15.04 -1.17 8.23
N LEU A 194 -14.46 -2.36 8.37
CA LEU A 194 -15.20 -3.58 8.66
C LEU A 194 -16.05 -3.44 9.92
N LEU A 195 -17.28 -3.97 9.90
CA LEU A 195 -18.21 -3.92 11.03
C LEU A 195 -17.64 -4.60 12.27
N GLU A 196 -16.78 -5.60 12.09
CA GLU A 196 -16.05 -6.29 13.15
C GLU A 196 -15.21 -5.32 13.99
N LEU A 197 -14.71 -4.23 13.39
CA LEU A 197 -13.99 -3.21 14.13
C LEU A 197 -14.89 -2.47 15.14
N HIS A 198 -16.18 -2.32 14.86
CA HIS A 198 -17.11 -1.69 15.81
C HIS A 198 -17.13 -2.45 17.14
N ALA A 199 -17.13 -3.77 17.11
CA ALA A 199 -17.10 -4.60 18.31
C ALA A 199 -15.73 -4.55 19.02
N ARG A 200 -14.63 -4.48 18.27
CA ARG A 200 -13.26 -4.50 18.80
C ARG A 200 -12.80 -3.16 19.36
N SER A 201 -13.08 -2.07 18.65
CA SER A 201 -12.75 -0.70 19.02
C SER A 201 -13.82 0.26 18.50
N PRO A 202 -14.89 0.50 19.27
CA PRO A 202 -15.95 1.46 18.90
C PRO A 202 -15.40 2.86 18.59
N ARG A 203 -14.33 3.26 19.29
CA ARG A 203 -13.66 4.55 19.08
C ARG A 203 -13.00 4.62 17.70
N ASP A 204 -12.18 3.64 17.34
CA ASP A 204 -11.49 3.67 16.04
C ASP A 204 -12.47 3.48 14.90
N TYR A 205 -13.50 2.64 15.10
CA TYR A 205 -14.61 2.52 14.15
C TYR A 205 -15.28 3.86 13.89
N ALA A 206 -15.69 4.60 14.94
CA ALA A 206 -16.33 5.90 14.79
C ALA A 206 -15.46 6.90 14.01
N ILE A 207 -14.14 6.86 14.21
CA ILE A 207 -13.20 7.70 13.45
C ILE A 207 -13.15 7.26 11.98
N LEU A 208 -12.89 5.98 11.71
CA LEU A 208 -12.70 5.47 10.35
C LEU A 208 -13.99 5.48 9.52
N ALA A 209 -15.15 5.36 10.16
CA ALA A 209 -16.45 5.45 9.51
C ALA A 209 -16.88 6.90 9.17
N THR A 210 -16.21 7.92 9.72
CA THR A 210 -16.58 9.33 9.51
C THR A 210 -15.48 10.19 8.92
N LYS A 211 -14.25 9.67 8.86
CA LYS A 211 -13.07 10.39 8.34
C LYS A 211 -12.30 9.49 7.39
N PRO A 212 -12.28 9.76 6.07
CA PRO A 212 -11.49 8.97 5.14
C PRO A 212 -10.01 9.13 5.50
N ARG A 213 -9.35 8.00 5.79
CA ARG A 213 -7.93 7.98 6.14
C ARG A 213 -7.06 7.55 4.98
N PHE A 214 -7.56 6.63 4.16
CA PHE A 214 -6.83 6.09 3.02
C PHE A 214 -7.64 6.20 1.73
N LEU A 215 -6.93 6.25 0.62
CA LEU A 215 -7.47 6.29 -0.73
C LEU A 215 -6.86 5.14 -1.54
N PHE A 216 -7.69 4.43 -2.29
CA PHE A 216 -7.30 3.22 -3.00
C PHE A 216 -7.56 3.37 -4.49
N PHE A 217 -6.63 2.88 -5.29
CA PHE A 217 -6.71 2.91 -6.73
C PHE A 217 -6.56 1.51 -7.28
N ARG A 218 -7.43 1.15 -8.22
CA ARG A 218 -7.20 0.05 -9.14
C ARG A 218 -7.00 0.62 -10.53
N LEU A 219 -5.86 0.30 -11.13
CA LEU A 219 -5.40 0.86 -12.40
C LEU A 219 -5.31 -0.21 -13.49
N ARG A 220 -5.59 0.20 -14.72
CA ARG A 220 -5.33 -0.61 -15.93
C ARG A 220 -4.39 0.12 -16.88
N PRO A 221 -3.41 -0.57 -17.47
CA PRO A 221 -2.56 0.02 -18.48
C PRO A 221 -3.41 0.42 -19.70
N THR A 222 -3.20 1.63 -20.23
CA THR A 222 -3.73 2.08 -21.53
C THR A 222 -2.98 1.48 -22.70
#